data_AF-A0A2A6LRU1-F1
#
_entry.id   AF-A0A2A6LRU1-F1
#
_cell.length_a   1.000
_cell.length_b   1.000
_cell.length_c   1.000
_cell.angle_alpha   90.00
_cell.angle_beta   90.00
_cell.angle_gamma   90.00
#
_symmetry.space_group_name_H-M   'P 1'
#
loop_
_entity.id
_entity.type
_entity.pdbx_description
1 polymer ?
#
loop_
_entity_poly.entity_id
_entity_poly.type
_entity_poly.pdbx_seq_one_letter_code
_entity_poly.pdbx_strand_id
1 'polypeptide(L)' 'MTQEVSVNCDDLAEKRRAIDAMKDAFASAIEARQAEIRARDLPGQRTGWIGMLVRKPRETRPSRRESA' A
#
# COMPACT_ATOMS: atom_id res chain seq x y z
N MET A 1 52.94 -7.39 16.31
CA MET A 1 52.30 -6.42 17.21
C MET A 1 50.80 -6.59 17.05
N THR A 2 50.13 -7.23 18.01
CA THR A 2 48.67 -7.30 18.05
C THR A 2 48.19 -5.97 18.61
N GLN A 3 47.51 -5.17 17.78
CA GLN A 3 46.94 -3.90 18.19
C GLN A 3 45.70 -4.21 19.03
N GLU A 4 45.82 -4.13 20.35
CA GLU A 4 44.67 -4.24 21.23
C GLU A 4 43.80 -3.00 21.04
N VAL A 5 42.70 -3.17 20.30
CA VAL A 5 41.69 -2.12 20.17
C VAL A 5 40.99 -2.04 21.51
N SER A 6 41.31 -1.01 22.30
CA SER A 6 40.57 -0.69 23.52
C SER A 6 39.16 -0.27 23.13
N VAL A 7 38.21 -1.21 23.19
CA VAL A 7 36.82 -0.92 22.87
C VAL A 7 36.19 -0.23 24.08
N ASN A 8 35.86 1.06 23.92
CA ASN A 8 35.17 1.83 24.94
C ASN A 8 33.71 1.34 25.06
N CYS A 9 33.32 0.85 26.24
CA CYS A 9 31.97 0.35 26.49
C CYS A 9 30.89 1.44 26.34
N ASP A 10 31.21 2.70 26.64
CA ASP A 10 30.26 3.81 26.49
C ASP A 10 29.95 4.12 25.02
N ASP A 11 30.98 4.04 24.16
CA ASP A 11 30.83 4.19 22.70
C ASP A 11 30.00 3.05 22.10
N LEU A 12 30.15 1.82 22.60
CA LEU A 12 29.29 0.71 22.19
C LEU A 12 27.83 0.91 22.61
N ALA A 13 27.59 1.39 23.82
CA ALA A 13 26.24 1.65 24.32
C ALA A 13 25.56 2.77 23.50
N GLU A 14 26.30 3.81 23.15
CA GLU A 14 25.82 4.89 22.27
C GLU A 14 25.50 4.38 20.87
N LYS A 15 26.41 3.63 20.24
CA LYS A 15 26.17 2.98 18.94
C LYS A 15 24.95 2.07 18.97
N ARG A 16 24.76 1.33 20.06
CA ARG A 16 23.59 0.47 20.23
C ARG A 16 22.30 1.29 20.27
N ARG A 17 22.27 2.37 21.04
CA ARG A 17 21.12 3.29 21.09
C ARG A 17 20.83 3.90 19.72
N ALA A 18 21.85 4.31 18.97
CA ALA A 18 21.69 4.86 17.63
C ALA A 18 21.09 3.83 16.65
N ILE A 19 21.55 2.58 16.71
CA ILE A 19 21.01 1.49 15.90
C ILE A 19 19.55 1.22 16.26
N ASP A 20 19.23 1.17 17.56
CA ASP A 20 17.87 0.87 18.00
C ASP A 20 16.90 2.02 17.62
N ALA A 21 17.31 3.28 17.76
CA ALA A 21 16.55 4.42 17.26
C ALA A 21 16.30 4.36 15.73
N MET A 22 17.31 3.94 14.97
CA MET A 22 17.18 3.78 13.52
C MET A 22 16.18 2.66 13.16
N LYS A 23 16.20 1.54 13.89
CA LYS A 23 15.23 0.45 13.70
C LYS A 23 13.81 0.91 13.98
N ASP A 24 13.59 1.67 15.05
CA ASP A 24 12.27 2.20 15.41
C ASP A 24 11.74 3.16 14.33
N ALA A 25 12.61 4.00 13.77
CA ALA A 25 12.26 4.88 12.66
C ALA A 25 11.87 4.08 11.40
N PHE A 26 12.60 3.02 11.07
CA PHE A 26 12.25 2.14 9.95
C PHE A 26 10.93 1.40 10.18
N ALA A 27 10.71 0.84 11.36
CA ALA A 27 9.45 0.18 11.71
C ALA A 27 8.26 1.13 11.54
N SER A 28 8.37 2.34 12.08
CA SER A 28 7.35 3.39 11.97
C SER A 28 7.05 3.76 10.50
N ALA A 29 8.08 3.92 9.68
CA ALA A 29 7.92 4.26 8.27
C ALA A 29 7.24 3.13 7.47
N ILE A 30 7.55 1.87 7.78
CA ILE A 30 6.92 0.70 7.15
C ILE A 30 5.45 0.64 7.52
N GLU A 31 5.10 0.83 8.80
CA GLU A 31 3.71 0.81 9.27
C GLU A 31 2.87 1.91 8.60
N ALA A 32 3.42 3.13 8.50
CA ALA A 32 2.78 4.23 7.80
C ALA A 32 2.51 3.88 6.33
N ARG A 33 3.51 3.33 5.64
CA ARG A 33 3.36 2.94 4.23
C ARG A 33 2.35 1.80 4.04
N GLN A 34 2.29 0.84 4.96
CA GLN A 34 1.30 -0.22 4.92
C GLN A 34 -0.12 0.31 5.18
N ALA A 35 -0.27 1.28 6.07
CA ALA A 35 -1.55 1.95 6.30
C ALA A 35 -2.04 2.67 5.03
N GLU A 36 -1.15 3.37 4.31
CA GLU A 36 -1.47 3.99 3.02
C GLU A 36 -1.92 2.98 1.97
N ILE A 37 -1.23 1.83 1.86
CA ILE A 37 -1.60 0.77 0.92
C ILE A 37 -2.97 0.21 1.27
N ARG A 38 -3.22 -0.12 2.54
CA ARG A 38 -4.53 -0.60 3.01
C ARG A 38 -5.65 0.41 2.73
N ALA A 39 -5.39 1.70 2.93
CA ALA A 39 -6.36 2.75 2.62
C ALA A 39 -6.71 2.79 1.12
N ARG A 40 -5.76 2.47 0.24
CA ARG A 40 -5.95 2.41 -1.21
C ARG A 40 -6.66 1.14 -1.68
N ASP A 41 -6.43 0.02 -0.99
CA ASP A 41 -7.05 -1.28 -1.31
C ASP A 41 -8.50 -1.42 -0.79
N LEU A 42 -9.11 -0.36 -0.22
CA LEU A 42 -10.54 -0.36 0.04
C LEU A 42 -11.32 -0.54 -1.28
N PRO A 43 -12.12 -1.62 -1.43
CA PRO A 43 -12.81 -1.97 -2.68
C PRO A 43 -13.94 -1.00 -3.09
N GLY A 44 -14.12 0.11 -2.37
CA GLY A 44 -15.18 1.09 -2.58
C GLY A 44 -14.89 2.20 -3.59
N GLN A 45 -13.63 2.44 -3.99
CA GLN A 45 -13.30 3.57 -4.89
C GLN A 45 -13.24 3.21 -6.38
N ARG A 46 -13.13 1.92 -6.74
CA ARG A 46 -12.96 1.50 -8.15
C ARG A 46 -14.23 0.98 -8.82
N THR A 47 -15.30 0.75 -8.06
CA THR A 47 -16.54 0.10 -8.52
C THR A 47 -17.58 1.05 -9.11
N GLY A 48 -17.40 2.38 -8.98
CA GLY A 48 -18.42 3.34 -9.42
C GLY A 48 -18.56 3.53 -10.94
N TRP A 49 -17.50 3.33 -11.72
CA TRP A 49 -17.47 3.81 -13.11
C TRP A 49 -17.78 2.69 -14.12
N ILE A 50 -17.43 1.44 -13.78
CA ILE A 50 -17.64 0.28 -14.66
C ILE A 50 -19.13 -0.03 -14.79
N GLY A 51 -19.93 0.15 -13.72
CA GLY A 51 -21.39 -0.03 -13.78
C GLY A 51 -22.12 1.00 -14.64
N MET A 52 -21.54 2.18 -14.89
CA MET A 52 -22.14 3.22 -15.71
C MET A 52 -21.92 2.98 -17.21
N LEU A 53 -20.81 2.35 -17.60
CA LEU A 53 -20.49 1.97 -18.99
C LEU A 53 -21.24 0.71 -19.48
N VAL A 54 -21.68 -0.17 -18.57
CA VAL A 54 -22.41 -1.41 -18.91
C VAL A 54 -23.93 -1.19 -19.03
N ARG A 55 -24.43 0.06 -18.93
CA ARG A 55 -25.80 0.37 -19.36
C ARG A 55 -25.84 0.63 -20.86
N LYS A 56 -25.68 -0.45 -21.64
CA LYS A 56 -26.05 -0.43 -23.05
C LYS A 56 -27.56 -0.15 -23.13
N PRO A 57 -28.03 0.89 -23.86
CA PRO A 57 -29.45 1.04 -24.14
C PRO A 57 -29.84 -0.18 -24.97
N ARG A 58 -30.79 -0.97 -24.46
CA ARG A 58 -31.34 -2.11 -25.18
C ARG A 58 -32.18 -1.52 -26.31
N GLU A 59 -31.60 -1.40 -27.50
CA GLU A 59 -32.33 -1.12 -28.74
C GLU A 59 -33.43 -2.18 -28.88
N THR A 60 -34.66 -1.77 -28.57
CA THR A 60 -35.87 -2.52 -28.88
C THR A 60 -36.02 -2.50 -30.39
N ARG A 61 -35.54 -3.54 -31.09
CA ARG A 61 -35.97 -3.79 -32.46
C ARG A 61 -37.50 -3.92 -32.47
N PRO A 62 -38.24 -3.19 -33.31
CA PRO A 62 -39.64 -3.47 -33.48
C PRO A 62 -39.76 -4.81 -34.20
N SER A 63 -40.42 -5.76 -33.55
CA SER A 63 -40.87 -7.01 -34.14
C SER A 63 -41.91 -6.69 -35.21
N ARG A 64 -41.49 -6.49 -36.46
CA ARG A 64 -42.42 -6.44 -37.59
C ARG A 64 -42.73 -7.86 -38.04
N ARG A 65 -43.67 -8.49 -37.32
CA ARG A 65 -44.49 -9.59 -37.81
C ARG A 65 -45.89 -9.05 -38.03
N GLU A 66 -46.24 -8.73 -39.27
CA GLU A 66 -47.60 -8.73 -39.82
C GLU A 66 -47.39 -9.04 -41.33
N SER A 67 -47.65 -10.24 -41.84
CA SER A 67 -48.96 -10.88 -42.11
C SER A 67 -49.82 -10.06 -43.08
N ALA A 68 -49.60 -10.25 -44.39
CA ALA A 68 -50.60 -10.38 -45.45
C ALA A 68 -49.90 -10.80 -46.75
#